data_AF-A0AAV9XJB8-F1
#
_entry.id   AF-A0AAV9XJB8-F1
#
_cell.length_a   1.000
_cell.length_b   1.000
_cell.length_c   1.000
_cell.angle_alpha   90.00
_cell.angle_beta   90.00
_cell.angle_gamma   90.00
#
_symmetry.space_group_name_H-M   'P 1'
#
loop_
_entity.id
_entity.type
_entity.pdbx_description
1 polymer ?
#
loop_
_entity_poly.entity_id
_entity_poly.type
_entity_poly.pdbx_seq_one_letter_code
_entity_poly.pdbx_strand_id
1 'polypeptide(L)'
;MRSFLTIIISLCFALAIEARFTVPVFAHVVIADQTRGGGNIPDAMVIAQMAVLNQAFARFGLSFRLQDIRRTLNPTWASAAENSQAAISMKNNLRVGGVETLNLYIRPLPDGLLGTGTFPADYARDPKVDGCEIHPETLPGGFQVNYNLGKIAVQQVGHWVGLYNTYEGGCSSPGDYVDDTPAQATPGYGCPIGRDSCPGGGPDPISNYMSGSFDICKLDFTNGQGNRMAQQLRQYRGINLF
;
A
#
# COMPACT_ATOMS: atom_id res chain seq x y z
N MET A 1 60.21 -21.21 4.53
CA MET A 1 59.74 -19.81 4.43
C MET A 1 58.61 -19.77 3.41
N ARG A 2 57.41 -19.39 3.88
CA ARG A 2 56.22 -18.80 3.20
C ARG A 2 56.01 -19.18 1.71
N SER A 3 54.85 -19.68 1.29
CA SER A 3 53.59 -18.91 1.33
C SER A 3 52.41 -19.79 0.93
N PHE A 4 51.37 -19.84 1.78
CA PHE A 4 50.04 -20.30 1.39
C PHE A 4 49.25 -19.08 0.94
N LEU A 5 48.89 -19.02 -0.34
CA LEU A 5 48.04 -17.99 -0.91
C LEU A 5 46.58 -18.46 -0.82
N THR A 6 45.91 -18.15 0.29
CA THR A 6 44.46 -18.35 0.42
C THR A 6 43.75 -17.21 -0.31
N ILE A 7 43.12 -17.54 -1.44
CA ILE A 7 42.21 -16.64 -2.17
C ILE A 7 40.94 -16.49 -1.32
N ILE A 8 40.77 -15.34 -0.67
CA ILE A 8 39.51 -14.95 -0.04
C ILE A 8 38.59 -14.45 -1.16
N ILE A 9 37.71 -15.31 -1.65
CA ILE A 9 36.55 -14.87 -2.43
C ILE A 9 35.60 -14.20 -1.44
N SER A 10 35.62 -12.87 -1.43
CA SER A 10 34.62 -12.08 -0.71
C SER A 10 33.29 -12.22 -1.45
N LEU A 11 32.49 -13.23 -1.09
CA LEU A 11 31.06 -13.22 -1.39
C LEU A 11 30.43 -12.13 -0.51
N CYS A 12 30.17 -10.98 -1.10
CA CYS A 12 29.19 -10.06 -0.58
C CYS A 12 27.82 -10.75 -0.71
N PHE A 13 27.46 -11.58 0.27
CA PHE A 13 26.06 -11.93 0.49
C PHE A 13 25.38 -10.62 0.90
N ALA A 14 24.69 -9.98 -0.05
CA ALA A 14 23.56 -9.16 0.32
C ALA A 14 22.67 -10.05 1.17
N LEU A 15 22.62 -9.79 2.48
CA LEU A 15 21.73 -10.51 3.38
C LEU A 15 20.33 -10.23 2.86
N ALA A 16 19.73 -11.19 2.14
CA ALA A 16 18.32 -11.12 1.84
C ALA A 16 17.62 -11.11 3.21
N ILE A 17 17.06 -9.96 3.59
CA ILE A 17 16.16 -9.91 4.74
C ILE A 17 14.97 -10.78 4.33
N GLU A 18 14.94 -12.02 4.80
CA GLU A 18 13.76 -12.87 4.63
C GLU A 18 12.56 -12.15 5.22
N ALA A 19 11.42 -12.23 4.51
CA ALA A 19 10.18 -11.67 5.01
C ALA A 19 9.87 -12.32 6.37
N ARG A 20 9.73 -11.48 7.39
CA ARG A 20 9.47 -11.90 8.77
C ARG A 20 8.01 -12.19 8.99
N PHE A 21 7.14 -11.56 8.21
CA PHE A 21 5.73 -11.89 8.15
C PHE A 21 5.23 -11.90 6.70
N THR A 22 4.56 -12.98 6.31
CA THR A 22 3.89 -13.10 5.01
C THR A 22 2.40 -12.86 5.20
N VAL A 23 1.92 -11.71 4.76
CA VAL A 23 0.51 -11.31 4.77
C VAL A 23 -0.25 -12.15 3.74
N PRO A 24 -1.25 -12.96 4.16
CA PRO A 24 -2.18 -13.58 3.22
C PRO A 24 -3.03 -12.50 2.55
N VAL A 25 -3.10 -12.51 1.22
CA VAL A 25 -3.91 -11.56 0.45
C VAL A 25 -5.05 -12.28 -0.25
N PHE A 26 -6.27 -11.81 -0.06
CA PHE A 26 -7.43 -12.20 -0.86
C PHE A 26 -7.83 -11.03 -1.75
N ALA A 27 -7.75 -11.22 -3.06
CA ALA A 27 -8.16 -10.21 -4.03
C ALA A 27 -9.63 -10.44 -4.43
N HIS A 28 -10.49 -9.46 -4.14
CA HIS A 28 -11.90 -9.49 -4.51
C HIS A 28 -12.12 -8.53 -5.68
N VAL A 29 -12.17 -9.06 -6.89
CA VAL A 29 -12.43 -8.27 -8.10
C VAL A 29 -13.95 -8.14 -8.27
N VAL A 30 -14.49 -6.98 -7.91
CA VAL A 30 -15.94 -6.72 -7.94
C VAL A 30 -16.26 -5.90 -9.17
N ILE A 31 -17.06 -6.49 -10.07
CA ILE A 31 -17.29 -6.00 -11.42
C ILE A 31 -18.75 -5.62 -11.62
N ALA A 32 -18.97 -4.55 -12.38
CA ALA A 32 -20.30 -4.14 -12.82
C ALA A 32 -20.81 -4.97 -14.01
N ASP A 33 -19.90 -5.37 -14.90
CA ASP A 33 -20.16 -6.22 -16.04
C ASP A 33 -18.86 -6.93 -16.47
N GLN A 34 -18.91 -7.67 -17.57
CA GLN A 34 -17.76 -8.43 -18.07
C GLN A 34 -16.73 -7.58 -18.84
N THR A 35 -16.98 -6.29 -19.03
CA THR A 35 -16.08 -5.40 -19.76
C THR A 35 -14.95 -4.88 -18.87
N ARG A 36 -13.90 -4.37 -19.52
CA ARG A 36 -12.82 -3.69 -18.81
C ARG A 36 -13.31 -2.48 -18.02
N GLY A 37 -14.22 -1.69 -18.60
CA GLY A 37 -14.82 -0.52 -17.96
C GLY A 37 -15.68 -0.86 -16.74
N GLY A 38 -16.31 -2.04 -16.74
CA GLY A 38 -17.01 -2.58 -15.57
C GLY A 38 -16.08 -3.08 -14.46
N GLY A 39 -14.75 -2.94 -14.60
CA GLY A 39 -13.75 -3.39 -13.63
C GLY A 39 -13.25 -4.81 -13.86
N ASN A 40 -13.66 -5.50 -14.94
CA ASN A 40 -13.21 -6.85 -15.24
C ASN A 40 -11.77 -6.84 -15.81
N ILE A 41 -10.78 -6.81 -14.93
CA ILE A 41 -9.35 -6.82 -15.27
C ILE A 41 -8.79 -8.24 -15.39
N PRO A 42 -7.73 -8.52 -16.18
CA PRO A 42 -7.06 -9.83 -16.16
C PRO A 42 -6.39 -10.14 -14.82
N ASP A 43 -6.35 -11.43 -14.44
CA ASP A 43 -5.65 -11.90 -13.23
C ASP A 43 -4.17 -11.50 -13.21
N ALA A 44 -3.53 -11.44 -14.39
CA ALA A 44 -2.14 -11.02 -14.53
C ALA A 44 -1.86 -9.64 -13.91
N MET A 45 -2.83 -8.73 -13.91
CA MET A 45 -2.66 -7.43 -13.25
C MET A 45 -2.66 -7.54 -11.72
N VAL A 46 -3.52 -8.40 -11.17
CA VAL A 46 -3.56 -8.66 -9.73
C VAL A 46 -2.25 -9.32 -9.28
N ILE A 47 -1.76 -10.28 -10.07
CA ILE A 47 -0.46 -10.95 -9.83
C ILE A 47 0.69 -9.94 -9.90
N ALA A 48 0.72 -9.08 -10.92
CA ALA A 48 1.73 -8.03 -11.05
C ALA A 48 1.69 -7.05 -9.87
N GLN A 49 0.49 -6.72 -9.37
CA GLN A 49 0.35 -5.87 -8.19
C GLN A 49 1.00 -6.47 -6.93
N MET A 50 0.98 -7.80 -6.77
CA MET A 50 1.66 -8.46 -5.65
C MET A 50 3.18 -8.29 -5.75
N ALA A 51 3.75 -8.31 -6.96
CA ALA A 51 5.17 -8.04 -7.14
C ALA A 51 5.53 -6.61 -6.70
N VAL A 52 4.69 -5.63 -7.04
CA VAL A 52 4.90 -4.22 -6.63
C VAL A 52 4.80 -4.04 -5.11
N LEU A 53 3.83 -4.70 -4.45
CA LEU A 53 3.74 -4.69 -2.98
C LEU A 53 4.98 -5.35 -2.36
N ASN A 54 5.36 -6.53 -2.81
CA ASN A 54 6.55 -7.21 -2.28
C ASN A 54 7.82 -6.37 -2.47
N GLN A 55 7.98 -5.69 -3.61
CA GLN A 55 9.12 -4.80 -3.82
C GLN A 55 9.16 -3.64 -2.81
N ALA A 56 8.00 -3.01 -2.54
CA ALA A 56 7.93 -1.84 -1.67
C ALA A 56 8.15 -2.18 -0.18
N PHE A 57 7.72 -3.37 0.26
CA PHE A 57 7.66 -3.72 1.68
C PHE A 57 8.72 -4.74 2.14
N ALA A 58 9.38 -5.46 1.22
CA ALA A 58 10.32 -6.53 1.56
C ALA A 58 11.41 -6.10 2.54
N ARG A 59 11.96 -4.90 2.37
CA ARG A 59 13.05 -4.38 3.23
C ARG A 59 12.63 -4.21 4.70
N PHE A 60 11.34 -4.15 4.97
CA PHE A 60 10.78 -4.02 6.32
C PHE A 60 10.28 -5.36 6.89
N GLY A 61 10.60 -6.47 6.23
CA GLY A 61 10.23 -7.81 6.69
C GLY A 61 8.77 -8.18 6.41
N LEU A 62 8.10 -7.48 5.49
CA LEU A 62 6.75 -7.80 5.03
C LEU A 62 6.78 -8.36 3.62
N SER A 63 6.07 -9.45 3.40
CA SER A 63 5.72 -9.95 2.07
C SER A 63 4.22 -10.20 1.96
N PHE A 64 3.73 -10.25 0.73
CA PHE A 64 2.32 -10.41 0.40
C PHE A 64 2.14 -11.63 -0.49
N ARG A 65 1.37 -12.61 -0.01
CA ARG A 65 1.12 -13.86 -0.71
C ARG A 65 -0.35 -13.96 -1.08
N LEU A 66 -0.62 -13.82 -2.37
CA LEU A 66 -1.95 -14.02 -2.93
C LEU A 66 -2.44 -15.44 -2.65
N GLN A 67 -3.55 -15.54 -1.92
CA GLN A 67 -4.23 -16.80 -1.62
C GLN A 67 -5.27 -17.13 -2.69
N ASP A 68 -6.02 -16.12 -3.13
CA ASP A 68 -7.10 -16.29 -4.10
C ASP A 68 -7.40 -14.99 -4.86
N ILE A 69 -7.94 -15.13 -6.06
CA ILE A 69 -8.57 -14.05 -6.84
C ILE A 69 -10.02 -14.45 -7.07
N ARG A 70 -10.94 -13.78 -6.37
CA ARG A 70 -12.37 -14.04 -6.52
C ARG A 70 -13.03 -12.91 -7.28
N ARG A 71 -13.80 -13.28 -8.30
CA ARG A 71 -14.61 -12.35 -9.10
C ARG A 71 -16.05 -12.35 -8.63
N THR A 72 -16.64 -11.16 -8.51
CA THR A 72 -18.04 -11.00 -8.13
C THR A 72 -18.72 -10.02 -9.06
N LEU A 73 -19.66 -10.50 -9.86
CA LEU A 73 -20.54 -9.65 -10.68
C LEU A 73 -21.63 -9.06 -9.78
N ASN A 74 -21.47 -7.80 -9.39
CA ASN A 74 -22.45 -7.07 -8.62
C ASN A 74 -22.34 -5.57 -8.94
N PRO A 75 -23.18 -5.06 -9.87
CA PRO A 75 -23.16 -3.65 -10.28
C PRO A 75 -23.35 -2.67 -9.12
N THR A 76 -24.18 -3.01 -8.13
CA THR A 76 -24.44 -2.16 -6.97
C THR A 76 -23.20 -2.02 -6.08
N TRP A 77 -22.44 -3.10 -5.87
CA TRP A 77 -21.19 -3.03 -5.11
C TRP A 77 -20.07 -2.39 -5.92
N ALA A 78 -19.99 -2.70 -7.22
CA ALA A 78 -18.97 -2.16 -8.10
C ALA A 78 -19.03 -0.63 -8.18
N SER A 79 -20.22 -0.02 -8.24
CA SER A 79 -20.39 1.44 -8.31
C SER A 79 -20.64 2.13 -6.97
N ALA A 80 -20.57 1.40 -5.84
CA ALA A 80 -20.87 1.94 -4.53
C ALA A 80 -19.92 3.10 -4.16
N ALA A 81 -20.46 4.17 -3.56
CA ALA A 81 -19.63 5.17 -2.91
C ALA A 81 -18.89 4.55 -1.70
N GLU A 82 -17.70 5.08 -1.39
CA GLU A 82 -16.96 4.68 -0.20
C GLU A 82 -17.84 4.84 1.05
N ASN A 83 -17.73 3.91 2.00
CA ASN A 83 -18.47 3.89 3.26
C ASN A 83 -20.01 3.86 3.13
N SER A 84 -20.55 3.74 1.92
CA SER A 84 -21.98 3.52 1.70
C SER A 84 -22.41 2.15 2.25
N GLN A 85 -23.70 2.00 2.52
CA GLN A 85 -24.27 0.72 2.96
C GLN A 85 -23.97 -0.43 1.97
N ALA A 86 -23.88 -0.13 0.67
CA ALA A 86 -23.51 -1.09 -0.36
C ALA A 86 -22.05 -1.52 -0.26
N ALA A 87 -21.11 -0.57 -0.08
CA ALA A 87 -19.70 -0.87 0.12
C ALA A 87 -19.45 -1.65 1.43
N ILE A 88 -20.14 -1.26 2.52
CA ILE A 88 -20.10 -1.99 3.79
C ILE A 88 -20.65 -3.41 3.62
N SER A 89 -21.78 -3.57 2.92
CA SER A 89 -22.36 -4.89 2.62
C SER A 89 -21.41 -5.76 1.81
N MET A 90 -20.75 -5.20 0.79
CA MET A 90 -19.72 -5.89 0.02
C MET A 90 -18.61 -6.43 0.93
N LYS A 91 -17.99 -5.58 1.75
CA LYS A 91 -16.89 -6.00 2.65
C LYS A 91 -17.35 -7.06 3.65
N ASN A 92 -18.53 -6.88 4.26
CA ASN A 92 -19.13 -7.84 5.18
C ASN A 92 -19.32 -9.24 4.58
N ASN A 93 -19.65 -9.34 3.29
CA ASN A 93 -19.91 -10.61 2.62
C ASN A 93 -18.64 -11.24 2.01
N LEU A 94 -17.69 -10.42 1.58
CA LEU A 94 -16.52 -10.88 0.84
C LEU A 94 -15.29 -11.07 1.72
N ARG A 95 -15.21 -10.43 2.89
CA ARG A 95 -14.04 -10.55 3.78
C ARG A 95 -13.68 -12.01 4.06
N VAL A 96 -12.38 -12.30 4.00
CA VAL A 96 -11.79 -13.59 4.37
C VAL A 96 -10.68 -13.37 5.41
N GLY A 97 -10.53 -14.34 6.32
CA GLY A 97 -9.42 -14.36 7.29
C GLY A 97 -9.61 -13.43 8.48
N GLY A 98 -8.54 -13.30 9.28
CA GLY A 98 -8.50 -12.55 10.51
C GLY A 98 -7.77 -11.22 10.39
N VAL A 99 -7.24 -10.76 11.52
CA VAL A 99 -6.56 -9.47 11.67
C VAL A 99 -5.28 -9.37 10.84
N GLU A 100 -4.71 -10.53 10.53
CA GLU A 100 -3.49 -10.71 9.77
C GLU A 100 -3.66 -10.79 8.26
N THR A 101 -4.91 -10.87 7.80
CA THR A 101 -5.25 -11.07 6.38
C THR A 101 -5.60 -9.75 5.72
N LEU A 102 -4.94 -9.44 4.61
CA LEU A 102 -5.28 -8.29 3.77
C LEU A 102 -6.37 -8.68 2.77
N ASN A 103 -7.51 -8.02 2.87
CA ASN A 103 -8.56 -8.07 1.85
C ASN A 103 -8.39 -6.90 0.90
N LEU A 104 -8.11 -7.19 -0.36
CA LEU A 104 -7.92 -6.19 -1.42
C LEU A 104 -9.15 -6.19 -2.33
N TYR A 105 -10.03 -5.22 -2.15
CA TYR A 105 -11.24 -5.05 -2.95
C TYR A 105 -10.92 -4.22 -4.18
N ILE A 106 -10.90 -4.85 -5.35
CA ILE A 106 -10.56 -4.21 -6.62
C ILE A 106 -11.86 -3.96 -7.37
N ARG A 107 -12.26 -2.70 -7.49
CA ARG A 107 -13.53 -2.31 -8.12
C ARG A 107 -13.47 -0.89 -8.67
N PRO A 108 -14.31 -0.53 -9.65
CA PRO A 108 -14.49 0.87 -10.02
C PRO A 108 -14.82 1.70 -8.77
N LEU A 109 -14.21 2.86 -8.63
CA LEU A 109 -14.45 3.77 -7.50
C LEU A 109 -15.02 5.08 -8.07
N PRO A 110 -16.15 5.57 -7.54
CA PRO A 110 -16.76 6.80 -8.02
C PRO A 110 -15.94 8.04 -7.61
N ASP A 111 -16.34 9.20 -8.15
CA ASP A 111 -15.85 10.53 -7.75
C ASP A 111 -14.33 10.76 -7.93
N GLY A 112 -13.70 9.97 -8.79
CA GLY A 112 -12.26 10.07 -9.09
C GLY A 112 -11.38 9.48 -7.99
N LEU A 113 -11.95 8.77 -7.02
CA LEU A 113 -11.21 8.08 -5.97
C LEU A 113 -10.37 6.94 -6.56
N LEU A 114 -9.09 6.88 -6.20
CA LEU A 114 -8.17 5.86 -6.72
C LEU A 114 -7.99 4.67 -5.78
N GLY A 115 -8.16 4.89 -4.49
CA GLY A 115 -8.12 3.84 -3.49
C GLY A 115 -8.27 4.36 -2.07
N THR A 116 -8.52 3.44 -1.15
CA THR A 116 -8.68 3.70 0.29
C THR A 116 -8.09 2.53 1.08
N GLY A 117 -7.63 2.80 2.30
CA GLY A 117 -7.11 1.79 3.21
C GLY A 117 -7.54 2.10 4.64
N THR A 118 -7.99 1.07 5.37
CA THR A 118 -8.26 1.19 6.80
C THR A 118 -6.96 1.34 7.60
N PHE A 119 -7.01 1.89 8.81
CA PHE A 119 -5.84 1.89 9.72
C PHE A 119 -5.88 0.68 10.67
N PRO A 120 -4.72 0.18 11.14
CA PRO A 120 -4.65 -0.86 12.17
C PRO A 120 -5.49 -0.52 13.41
N ALA A 121 -5.44 0.74 13.85
CA ALA A 121 -6.16 1.21 15.04
C ALA A 121 -7.68 1.09 14.93
N ASP A 122 -8.23 1.07 13.71
CA ASP A 122 -9.67 0.94 13.48
C ASP A 122 -10.16 -0.52 13.52
N TYR A 123 -9.24 -1.49 13.45
CA TYR A 123 -9.58 -2.91 13.31
C TYR A 123 -10.49 -3.42 14.43
N ALA A 124 -10.17 -3.08 15.68
CA ALA A 124 -10.95 -3.54 16.84
C ALA A 124 -12.37 -2.95 16.88
N ARG A 125 -12.57 -1.77 16.27
CA ARG A 125 -13.87 -1.09 16.22
C ARG A 125 -14.79 -1.74 15.19
N ASP A 126 -14.29 -2.01 13.99
CA ASP A 126 -15.06 -2.66 12.94
C ASP A 126 -14.16 -3.57 12.07
N PRO A 127 -13.92 -4.82 12.50
CA PRO A 127 -13.02 -5.72 11.79
C PRO A 127 -13.57 -6.15 10.44
N LYS A 128 -14.88 -6.02 10.19
CA LYS A 128 -15.49 -6.53 8.97
C LYS A 128 -15.25 -5.63 7.76
N VAL A 129 -15.02 -4.33 7.98
CA VAL A 129 -14.72 -3.38 6.91
C VAL A 129 -13.23 -3.16 6.67
N ASP A 130 -12.37 -3.85 7.43
CA ASP A 130 -10.91 -3.78 7.29
C ASP A 130 -10.43 -4.32 5.94
N GLY A 131 -9.47 -3.60 5.34
CA GLY A 131 -8.85 -3.90 4.06
C GLY A 131 -8.59 -2.65 3.24
N CYS A 132 -8.25 -2.84 1.97
CA CYS A 132 -8.03 -1.76 1.02
C CYS A 132 -8.99 -1.87 -0.16
N GLU A 133 -9.54 -0.75 -0.62
CA GLU A 133 -10.26 -0.64 -1.90
C GLU A 133 -9.35 0.02 -2.93
N ILE A 134 -9.24 -0.55 -4.13
CA ILE A 134 -8.35 -0.04 -5.19
C ILE A 134 -9.07 0.02 -6.52
N HIS A 135 -8.91 1.15 -7.22
CA HIS A 135 -9.41 1.30 -8.57
C HIS A 135 -8.63 0.39 -9.53
N PRO A 136 -9.29 -0.47 -10.34
CA PRO A 136 -8.66 -1.50 -11.16
C PRO A 136 -7.60 -0.98 -12.13
N GLU A 137 -7.85 0.21 -12.69
CA GLU A 137 -6.94 0.83 -13.67
C GLU A 137 -5.66 1.41 -13.07
N THR A 138 -5.50 1.38 -11.74
CA THR A 138 -4.27 1.82 -11.05
C THR A 138 -3.24 0.70 -10.89
N LEU A 139 -3.66 -0.56 -11.11
CA LEU A 139 -2.76 -1.71 -11.06
C LEU A 139 -1.80 -1.69 -12.28
N PRO A 140 -0.64 -2.36 -12.20
CA PRO A 140 0.25 -2.53 -13.34
C PRO A 140 -0.48 -3.09 -14.57
N GLY A 141 -0.36 -2.41 -15.71
CA GLY A 141 -1.08 -2.74 -16.94
C GLY A 141 -2.47 -2.09 -17.07
N GLY A 142 -2.86 -1.25 -16.11
CA GLY A 142 -4.07 -0.43 -16.18
C GLY A 142 -3.90 0.85 -17.00
N PHE A 143 -5.02 1.54 -17.22
CA PHE A 143 -5.11 2.73 -18.06
C PHE A 143 -5.19 4.05 -17.27
N GLN A 144 -5.10 4.04 -15.94
CA GLN A 144 -5.09 5.26 -15.15
C GLN A 144 -3.74 5.97 -15.31
N VAL A 145 -3.64 6.86 -16.29
CA VAL A 145 -2.41 7.60 -16.59
C VAL A 145 -1.82 8.24 -15.32
N ASN A 146 -0.51 8.12 -15.16
CA ASN A 146 0.29 8.57 -14.01
C ASN A 146 0.08 7.79 -12.70
N TYR A 147 -0.89 6.88 -12.61
CA TYR A 147 -1.22 6.14 -11.40
C TYR A 147 -1.40 4.63 -11.65
N ASN A 148 -0.87 4.11 -12.77
CA ASN A 148 -1.04 2.73 -13.24
C ASN A 148 0.21 1.86 -13.05
N LEU A 149 1.10 2.20 -12.11
CA LEU A 149 2.28 1.38 -11.75
C LEU A 149 2.06 0.64 -10.43
N GLY A 150 0.84 0.64 -9.90
CA GLY A 150 0.47 -0.04 -8.67
C GLY A 150 0.88 0.67 -7.38
N LYS A 151 1.29 1.94 -7.43
CA LYS A 151 1.72 2.67 -6.21
C LYS A 151 0.54 3.20 -5.40
N ILE A 152 -0.65 3.32 -6.00
CA ILE A 152 -1.89 3.55 -5.24
C ILE A 152 -2.13 2.41 -4.25
N ALA A 153 -2.02 1.15 -4.66
CA ALA A 153 -2.15 0.02 -3.75
C ALA A 153 -1.04 -0.02 -2.68
N VAL A 154 0.19 0.35 -3.03
CA VAL A 154 1.28 0.49 -2.05
C VAL A 154 0.93 1.53 -0.98
N GLN A 155 0.40 2.69 -1.38
CA GLN A 155 -0.02 3.74 -0.46
C GLN A 155 -1.16 3.30 0.45
N GLN A 156 -2.21 2.67 -0.10
CA GLN A 156 -3.33 2.20 0.71
C GLN A 156 -2.94 1.08 1.68
N VAL A 157 -2.05 0.17 1.25
CA VAL A 157 -1.48 -0.83 2.16
C VAL A 157 -0.57 -0.17 3.20
N GLY A 158 0.09 0.95 2.87
CA GLY A 158 0.78 1.83 3.81
C GLY A 158 -0.13 2.29 4.95
N HIS A 159 -1.36 2.74 4.63
CA HIS A 159 -2.37 3.05 5.64
C HIS A 159 -2.78 1.80 6.45
N TRP A 160 -2.98 0.66 5.79
CA TRP A 160 -3.32 -0.63 6.43
C TRP A 160 -2.27 -1.14 7.43
N VAL A 161 -1.00 -0.74 7.25
CA VAL A 161 0.09 -0.98 8.21
C VAL A 161 0.40 0.22 9.12
N GLY A 162 -0.40 1.29 9.06
CA GLY A 162 -0.40 2.38 10.04
C GLY A 162 0.38 3.64 9.66
N LEU A 163 0.74 3.82 8.39
CA LEU A 163 1.35 5.06 7.93
C LEU A 163 0.31 6.11 7.56
N TYR A 164 0.54 7.36 7.95
CA TYR A 164 -0.22 8.48 7.43
C TYR A 164 0.36 8.98 6.11
N ASN A 165 -0.37 9.87 5.43
CA ASN A 165 0.19 10.61 4.32
C ASN A 165 1.29 11.55 4.82
N THR A 166 2.29 11.85 3.98
CA THR A 166 3.40 12.73 4.37
C THR A 166 2.99 14.18 4.69
N TYR A 167 1.78 14.56 4.28
CA TYR A 167 1.19 15.87 4.53
C TYR A 167 0.18 15.88 5.68
N GLU A 168 0.09 14.80 6.44
CA GLU A 168 -0.73 14.75 7.65
C GLU A 168 -0.22 15.77 8.67
N GLY A 169 -1.13 16.53 9.29
CA GLY A 169 -0.75 17.59 10.23
C GLY A 169 -0.05 18.81 9.60
N GLY A 170 0.20 18.81 8.29
CA GLY A 170 0.84 19.91 7.58
C GLY A 170 2.26 20.20 8.09
N CYS A 171 2.60 21.48 8.26
CA CYS A 171 3.90 21.91 8.79
C CYS A 171 4.02 21.83 10.31
N SER A 172 3.01 21.29 11.00
CA SER A 172 2.99 21.22 12.46
C SER A 172 3.39 19.84 12.96
N SER A 173 4.24 19.80 13.99
CA SER A 173 4.52 18.57 14.73
C SER A 173 3.24 18.04 15.40
N PRO A 174 3.01 16.71 15.44
CA PRO A 174 3.93 15.63 15.05
C PRO A 174 3.83 15.19 13.58
N GLY A 175 3.07 15.91 12.73
CA GLY A 175 2.92 15.58 11.32
C GLY A 175 2.35 14.18 11.08
N ASP A 176 3.02 13.39 10.24
CA ASP A 176 2.71 11.99 9.96
C ASP A 176 3.24 11.00 11.02
N TYR A 177 3.76 11.52 12.14
CA TYR A 177 4.33 10.79 13.27
C TYR A 177 5.55 9.96 12.90
N VAL A 178 6.34 10.43 11.94
CA VAL A 178 7.62 9.84 11.56
C VAL A 178 8.66 10.97 11.49
N ASP A 179 9.74 10.85 12.26
CA ASP A 179 10.72 11.95 12.39
C ASP A 179 11.60 12.14 11.14
N ASP A 180 11.79 11.08 10.34
CA ASP A 180 12.64 11.09 9.14
C ASP A 180 11.89 11.37 7.82
N THR A 181 10.62 11.75 7.92
CA THR A 181 9.81 12.29 6.82
C THR A 181 9.76 13.82 6.93
N PRO A 182 10.34 14.58 5.97
CA PRO A 182 10.20 16.02 5.94
C PRO A 182 8.73 16.45 5.95
N ALA A 183 8.40 17.45 6.77
CA ALA A 183 7.04 17.97 6.88
C ALA A 183 6.56 18.54 5.54
N GLN A 184 5.29 18.31 5.22
CA GLN A 184 4.68 18.75 3.97
C GLN A 184 3.32 19.39 4.24
N ALA A 185 3.07 20.58 3.70
CA ALA A 185 1.83 21.31 3.99
C ALA A 185 0.61 20.70 3.31
N THR A 186 0.78 20.24 2.06
CA THR A 186 -0.32 19.74 1.22
C THR A 186 0.19 18.67 0.25
N PRO A 187 -0.69 17.82 -0.32
CA PRO A 187 -0.30 16.84 -1.30
C PRO A 187 0.46 17.47 -2.48
N GLY A 188 1.61 16.92 -2.83
CA GLY A 188 2.34 17.31 -4.03
C GLY A 188 1.85 16.54 -5.25
N TYR A 189 1.22 17.21 -6.21
CA TYR A 189 0.76 16.59 -7.47
C TYR A 189 1.86 16.56 -8.53
N GLY A 190 1.81 15.57 -9.41
CA GLY A 190 2.84 15.40 -10.44
C GLY A 190 4.15 14.86 -9.86
N CYS A 191 5.26 15.44 -10.32
CA CYS A 191 6.61 15.16 -9.83
C CYS A 191 7.31 16.47 -9.47
N PRO A 192 6.91 17.13 -8.37
CA PRO A 192 7.33 18.49 -8.08
C PRO A 192 8.73 18.52 -7.42
N ILE A 193 9.77 18.24 -8.22
CA ILE A 193 11.17 18.20 -7.76
C ILE A 193 11.56 19.53 -7.12
N GLY A 194 12.12 19.47 -5.91
CA GLY A 194 12.59 20.63 -5.17
C GLY A 194 11.50 21.45 -4.49
N ARG A 195 10.22 20.99 -4.53
CA ARG A 195 9.16 21.60 -3.74
C ARG A 195 9.51 21.53 -2.26
N ASP A 196 9.40 22.66 -1.57
CA ASP A 196 9.49 22.77 -0.11
C ASP A 196 8.30 23.63 0.33
N SER A 197 7.30 22.97 0.90
CA SER A 197 6.06 23.61 1.35
C SER A 197 6.08 23.98 2.83
N CYS A 198 7.06 23.50 3.59
CA CYS A 198 7.23 23.73 5.02
C CYS A 198 8.66 24.22 5.31
N PRO A 199 8.87 25.55 5.34
CA PRO A 199 10.21 26.13 5.48
C PRO A 199 10.96 25.59 6.70
N GLY A 200 12.19 25.15 6.49
CA GLY A 200 13.09 24.66 7.54
C GLY A 200 13.00 23.15 7.82
N GLY A 201 12.06 22.43 7.21
CA GLY A 201 11.93 20.95 7.30
C GLY A 201 12.70 20.17 6.24
N GLY A 202 13.19 20.84 5.20
CA GLY A 202 13.79 20.23 4.01
C GLY A 202 12.76 20.05 2.88
N PRO A 203 13.19 19.60 1.69
CA PRO A 203 12.29 19.41 0.57
C PRO A 203 11.17 18.41 0.88
N ASP A 204 9.97 18.67 0.34
CA ASP A 204 8.84 17.76 0.40
C ASP A 204 9.25 16.34 -0.02
N PRO A 205 8.74 15.29 0.66
CA PRO A 205 9.11 13.91 0.38
C PRO A 205 8.36 13.35 -0.85
N ILE A 206 8.59 13.95 -2.02
CA ILE A 206 7.89 13.59 -3.28
C ILE A 206 8.08 12.13 -3.68
N SER A 207 9.23 11.54 -3.32
CA SER A 207 9.56 10.16 -3.62
C SER A 207 8.97 9.15 -2.66
N ASN A 208 8.31 9.62 -1.61
CA ASN A 208 7.69 8.75 -0.63
C ASN A 208 6.40 8.12 -1.18
N TYR A 209 6.17 6.84 -0.92
CA TYR A 209 4.92 6.17 -1.31
C TYR A 209 3.67 6.80 -0.70
N MET A 210 3.80 7.46 0.46
CA MET A 210 2.72 8.15 1.17
C MET A 210 2.52 9.61 0.72
N SER A 211 3.20 10.04 -0.36
CA SER A 211 3.03 11.36 -0.97
C SER A 211 1.81 11.43 -1.92
N GLY A 212 1.42 12.64 -2.30
CA GLY A 212 0.40 12.87 -3.34
C GLY A 212 0.89 12.71 -4.78
N SER A 213 2.16 12.35 -4.99
CA SER A 213 2.82 12.41 -6.30
C SER A 213 2.37 11.30 -7.26
N PHE A 214 2.71 11.47 -8.54
CA PHE A 214 2.53 10.43 -9.55
C PHE A 214 3.35 9.18 -9.22
N ASP A 215 2.86 8.02 -9.65
CA ASP A 215 3.46 6.72 -9.37
C ASP A 215 4.93 6.66 -9.79
N ILE A 216 5.29 7.28 -10.92
CA ILE A 216 6.67 7.27 -11.44
C ILE A 216 7.67 7.95 -10.50
N CYS A 217 7.20 8.84 -9.64
CA CYS A 217 8.03 9.55 -8.70
C CYS A 217 8.06 8.90 -7.32
N LYS A 218 7.13 8.00 -7.01
CA LYS A 218 7.08 7.26 -5.74
C LYS A 218 7.98 6.04 -5.78
N LEU A 219 9.03 6.07 -4.96
CA LEU A 219 10.13 5.10 -5.01
C LEU A 219 10.30 4.32 -3.70
N ASP A 220 9.98 4.91 -2.56
CA ASP A 220 10.37 4.32 -1.28
C ASP A 220 9.52 4.77 -0.09
N PHE A 221 9.62 4.02 1.00
CA PHE A 221 9.28 4.50 2.34
C PHE A 221 10.56 5.04 3.03
N THR A 222 10.48 5.54 4.25
CA THR A 222 11.67 5.86 5.08
C THR A 222 11.96 4.74 6.08
N ASN A 223 13.05 4.83 6.84
CA ASN A 223 13.33 3.85 7.90
C ASN A 223 12.41 4.07 9.11
N GLY A 224 12.12 5.34 9.45
CA GLY A 224 11.15 5.70 10.48
C GLY A 224 9.75 5.20 10.16
N GLN A 225 9.33 5.26 8.88
CA GLN A 225 8.08 4.63 8.44
C GLN A 225 8.11 3.12 8.69
N GLY A 226 9.20 2.42 8.39
CA GLY A 226 9.37 1.00 8.73
C GLY A 226 9.21 0.69 10.22
N ASN A 227 9.80 1.51 11.08
CA ASN A 227 9.65 1.39 12.54
C ASN A 227 8.19 1.61 12.97
N ARG A 228 7.53 2.61 12.40
CA ARG A 228 6.11 2.89 12.65
C ARG A 228 5.24 1.72 12.21
N MET A 229 5.46 1.14 11.02
CA MET A 229 4.74 -0.06 10.56
C MET A 229 4.83 -1.19 11.60
N ALA A 230 6.05 -1.50 12.06
CA ALA A 230 6.27 -2.56 13.04
C ALA A 230 5.55 -2.29 14.37
N GLN A 231 5.57 -1.05 14.86
CA GLN A 231 4.86 -0.66 16.08
C GLN A 231 3.34 -0.80 15.93
N GLN A 232 2.78 -0.27 14.84
CA GLN A 232 1.33 -0.27 14.59
C GLN A 232 0.81 -1.69 14.38
N LEU A 233 1.54 -2.52 13.62
CA LEU A 233 1.19 -3.92 13.39
C LEU A 233 1.28 -4.75 14.68
N ARG A 234 2.30 -4.54 15.50
CA ARG A 234 2.42 -5.20 16.81
C ARG A 234 1.27 -4.83 17.72
N GLN A 235 0.98 -3.53 17.84
CA GLN A 235 0.00 -3.02 18.78
C GLN A 235 -1.43 -3.45 18.42
N TYR A 236 -1.81 -3.30 17.15
CA TYR A 236 -3.21 -3.44 16.75
C TYR A 236 -3.52 -4.75 16.02
N ARG A 237 -2.51 -5.41 15.46
CA ARG A 237 -2.68 -6.67 14.72
C ARG A 237 -1.96 -7.87 15.35
N GLY A 238 -1.17 -7.67 16.41
CA GLY A 238 -0.38 -8.73 17.03
C GLY A 238 0.73 -9.29 16.13
N ILE A 239 1.10 -8.58 15.06
CA ILE A 239 2.12 -9.01 14.09
C ILE A 239 3.45 -8.40 14.48
N ASN A 240 4.44 -9.25 14.76
CA ASN A 240 5.78 -8.82 15.16
C ASN A 240 6.75 -8.92 13.97
N LEU A 241 7.29 -7.77 13.53
CA LEU A 241 8.33 -7.73 12.50
C LEU A 241 9.74 -7.73 13.11
N PHE A 242 9.93 -7.18 14.30
CA PHE A 242 11.15 -7.23 15.13
C PHE A 242 10.78 -6.76 16.52
#